data_AF-A0A344WCE4-F1
#
_entry.id   AF-A0A344WCE4-F1
#
_cell.length_a   1.000
_cell.length_b   1.000
_cell.length_c   1.000
_cell.angle_alpha   90.00
_cell.angle_beta   90.00
_cell.angle_gamma   90.00
#
_symmetry.space_group_name_H-M   'P 1'
#
loop_
_entity.id
_entity.type
_entity.pdbx_description
1 polymer ?
#
loop_
_entity_poly.entity_id
_entity_poly.type
_entity_poly.pdbx_seq_one_letter_code
_entity_poly.pdbx_strand_id
1 'polypeptide(L)'
;MTRVVAFVLVFLGLVAQPVTAEPRARDDMLASASILAAQEPLDACGGRKLLDKIVPDGPFLEACKFHDACYRSGALDQGRCDADFLTDMQTACDAEYPLSKAGAQNATCRVAAATYYKAVNSRFGALLYPGGRTEGQLGEITQRVTGHGGTPHLEACSEVTNTANRKLRYYLTLHDAKGQWIATAPALKSAALQPGETRRLCAGTALSFFRSAQNMGPAYAVTLKADDPASINPFGDLVSLDRMDCETASGACQRVAP
;
A
#
# COMPACT_ATOMS: atom_id res chain seq x y z
N MET A 1 -62.81 37.46 -15.96
CA MET A 1 -62.32 36.45 -15.01
C MET A 1 -61.07 35.81 -15.60
N THR A 2 -59.89 36.33 -15.27
CA THR A 2 -58.63 35.96 -15.91
C THR A 2 -57.72 35.40 -14.81
N ARG A 3 -57.45 34.09 -14.85
CA ARG A 3 -56.61 33.40 -13.87
C ARG A 3 -55.15 33.65 -14.21
N VAL A 4 -54.43 34.34 -13.32
CA VAL A 4 -52.97 34.42 -13.33
C VAL A 4 -52.43 33.19 -12.63
N VAL A 5 -51.70 32.33 -13.35
CA VAL A 5 -50.98 31.19 -12.77
C VAL A 5 -49.60 31.69 -12.34
N ALA A 6 -49.36 31.75 -11.04
CA ALA A 6 -48.05 32.03 -10.48
C ALA A 6 -47.17 30.78 -10.58
N PHE A 7 -46.12 30.85 -11.41
CA PHE A 7 -45.05 29.85 -11.42
C PHE A 7 -44.12 30.12 -10.23
N VAL A 8 -44.19 29.27 -9.21
CA VAL A 8 -43.20 29.23 -8.14
C VAL A 8 -42.00 28.42 -8.66
N LEU A 9 -40.94 29.12 -9.07
CA LEU A 9 -39.62 28.53 -9.32
C LEU A 9 -39.01 28.15 -7.97
N VAL A 10 -39.12 26.88 -7.60
CA VAL A 10 -38.36 26.30 -6.49
C VAL A 10 -36.92 26.14 -6.95
N PHE A 11 -36.07 27.13 -6.63
CA PHE A 11 -34.62 26.96 -6.66
C PHE A 11 -34.24 26.02 -5.50
N LEU A 12 -34.16 24.72 -5.81
CA LEU A 12 -33.43 23.76 -4.98
C LEU A 12 -31.94 24.13 -5.04
N GLY A 13 -31.52 24.95 -4.08
CA GLY A 13 -30.12 25.20 -3.80
C GLY A 13 -29.45 23.89 -3.42
N LEU A 14 -28.76 23.28 -4.38
CA LEU A 14 -27.68 22.32 -4.11
C LEU A 14 -26.57 23.12 -3.41
N VAL A 15 -26.64 23.21 -2.09
CA VAL A 15 -25.50 23.60 -1.28
C VAL A 15 -24.52 22.45 -1.42
N ALA A 16 -23.57 22.57 -2.36
CA ALA A 16 -22.41 21.71 -2.39
C ALA A 16 -21.74 21.86 -1.02
N GLN A 17 -21.82 20.81 -0.20
CA GLN A 17 -21.06 20.80 1.05
C GLN A 17 -19.60 21.03 0.69
N PRO A 18 -18.89 21.96 1.36
CA PRO A 18 -17.45 22.05 1.18
C PRO A 18 -16.91 20.67 1.53
N VAL A 19 -16.29 20.02 0.56
CA VAL A 19 -15.47 18.83 0.80
C VAL A 19 -14.31 19.37 1.63
N THR A 20 -14.48 19.38 2.95
CA THR A 20 -13.39 19.65 3.86
C THR A 20 -12.40 18.51 3.61
N ALA A 21 -11.24 18.83 3.05
CA ALA A 21 -10.15 17.87 2.97
C ALA A 21 -9.99 17.25 4.36
N GLU A 22 -9.91 15.92 4.43
CA GLU A 22 -9.66 15.25 5.71
C GLU A 22 -8.41 15.88 6.35
N PRO A 23 -8.44 16.19 7.65
CA PRO A 23 -7.30 16.78 8.33
C PRO A 23 -6.10 15.85 8.16
N ARG A 24 -4.92 16.43 7.90
CA ARG A 24 -3.72 15.62 7.69
C ARG A 24 -3.35 14.92 8.99
N ALA A 25 -2.72 13.76 8.89
CA ALA A 25 -2.36 12.99 10.07
C ALA A 25 -1.40 13.78 10.99
N ARG A 26 -0.54 14.62 10.41
CA ARG A 26 0.32 15.54 11.14
C ARG A 26 -0.36 16.72 11.84
N ASP A 27 -1.63 17.01 11.54
CA ASP A 27 -2.35 18.11 12.18
C ASP A 27 -2.84 17.69 13.60
N ASP A 28 -2.71 16.41 13.96
CA ASP A 28 -2.81 15.95 15.35
C ASP A 28 -1.67 16.53 16.21
N MET A 29 -2.01 17.13 17.36
CA MET A 29 -1.01 17.84 18.17
C MET A 29 0.10 16.94 18.71
N LEU A 30 -0.22 15.70 19.10
CA LEU A 30 0.77 14.78 19.67
C LEU A 30 1.70 14.25 18.60
N ALA A 31 1.15 13.90 17.43
CA ALA A 31 1.94 13.52 16.27
C ALA A 31 2.84 14.68 15.85
N SER A 32 2.28 15.89 15.68
CA SER A 32 3.04 17.08 15.27
C SER A 32 4.20 17.40 16.21
N ALA A 33 3.96 17.40 17.53
CA ALA A 33 5.00 17.67 18.52
C ALA A 33 6.13 16.62 18.47
N SER A 34 5.77 15.35 18.30
CA SER A 34 6.75 14.25 18.19
C SER A 34 7.58 14.36 16.91
N ILE A 35 6.96 14.73 15.80
CA ILE A 35 7.63 14.92 14.51
C ILE A 35 8.59 16.11 14.58
N LEU A 36 8.14 17.25 15.10
CA LEU A 36 8.99 18.44 15.22
C LEU A 36 10.18 18.21 16.16
N ALA A 37 9.98 17.45 17.24
CA ALA A 37 11.06 17.07 18.15
C ALA A 37 12.13 16.15 17.51
N ALA A 38 11.78 15.46 16.41
CA ALA A 38 12.67 14.55 15.70
C ALA A 38 13.41 15.21 14.52
N GLN A 39 13.27 16.52 14.30
CA GLN A 39 13.98 17.25 13.25
C GLN A 39 15.49 17.30 13.52
N GLU A 40 16.27 17.05 12.48
CA GLU A 40 17.73 17.14 12.49
C GLU A 40 18.25 18.21 11.51
N PRO A 41 19.43 18.82 11.76
CA PRO A 41 19.99 19.85 10.88
C PRO A 41 20.29 19.40 9.46
N LEU A 42 20.30 18.09 9.20
CA LEU A 42 20.67 17.50 7.91
C LEU A 42 19.47 17.05 7.08
N ASP A 43 18.26 17.18 7.62
CA ASP A 43 17.04 16.78 6.92
C ASP A 43 16.85 17.62 5.65
N ALA A 44 16.64 16.94 4.51
CA ALA A 44 16.64 17.55 3.19
C ALA A 44 16.17 16.54 2.12
N CYS A 45 15.89 17.02 0.91
CA CYS A 45 15.49 16.16 -0.19
C CYS A 45 16.66 15.28 -0.66
N GLY A 46 16.70 14.00 -0.23
CA GLY A 46 17.50 12.96 -0.90
C GLY A 46 19.01 12.96 -0.65
N GLY A 47 19.46 13.27 0.56
CA GLY A 47 20.84 12.97 1.00
C GLY A 47 21.93 13.64 0.15
N ARG A 48 22.07 14.96 0.31
CA ARG A 48 23.16 15.85 -0.15
C ARG A 48 23.98 15.39 -1.39
N LYS A 49 23.85 16.15 -2.48
CA LYS A 49 24.74 16.24 -3.65
C LYS A 49 24.69 15.12 -4.69
N LEU A 50 24.17 13.93 -4.39
CA LEU A 50 24.18 12.82 -5.36
C LEU A 50 22.96 12.84 -6.31
N LEU A 51 21.81 13.31 -5.85
CA LEU A 51 20.54 13.32 -6.61
C LEU A 51 20.05 14.73 -6.97
N ASP A 52 20.61 15.79 -6.40
CA ASP A 52 20.27 17.20 -6.64
C ASP A 52 20.40 17.59 -8.13
N LYS A 53 21.19 16.84 -8.93
CA LYS A 53 21.34 17.02 -10.39
C LYS A 53 20.27 16.33 -11.23
N ILE A 54 19.59 15.33 -10.68
CA ILE A 54 18.62 14.48 -11.39
C ILE A 54 17.19 14.90 -11.03
N VAL A 55 16.97 15.35 -9.80
CA VAL A 55 15.68 15.85 -9.34
C VAL A 55 15.89 17.27 -8.81
N PRO A 56 15.42 18.33 -9.51
CA PRO A 56 15.59 19.69 -9.04
C PRO A 56 14.90 19.85 -7.67
N ASP A 57 15.60 20.49 -6.73
CA ASP A 57 15.17 20.65 -5.33
C ASP A 57 13.83 21.38 -5.14
N GLY A 58 13.33 22.07 -6.17
CA GLY A 58 12.02 22.72 -6.17
C GLY A 58 11.79 23.61 -4.93
N PRO A 59 10.53 23.96 -4.61
CA PRO A 59 10.18 24.60 -3.35
C PRO A 59 10.00 23.58 -2.20
N PHE A 60 10.65 22.41 -2.24
CA PHE A 60 10.28 21.26 -1.39
C PHE A 60 11.09 21.08 -0.12
N LEU A 61 12.10 21.92 0.13
CA LEU A 61 13.02 21.75 1.27
C LEU A 61 12.31 21.53 2.61
N GLU A 62 11.31 22.36 2.93
CA GLU A 62 10.58 22.25 4.20
C GLU A 62 9.68 21.00 4.26
N ALA A 63 9.13 20.57 3.11
CA ALA A 63 8.39 19.31 3.02
C ALA A 63 9.30 18.11 3.26
N CYS A 64 10.51 18.11 2.69
CA CYS A 64 11.49 17.05 2.90
C CYS A 64 11.97 17.01 4.36
N LYS A 65 12.24 18.16 4.97
CA LYS A 65 12.58 18.23 6.40
C LYS A 65 11.52 17.61 7.30
N PHE A 66 10.26 17.93 7.02
CA PHE A 66 9.15 17.37 7.78
C PHE A 66 9.01 15.86 7.57
N HIS A 67 9.19 15.38 6.34
CA HIS A 67 9.12 13.95 6.00
C HIS A 67 10.20 13.13 6.70
N ASP A 68 11.45 13.58 6.65
CA ASP A 68 12.58 12.93 7.33
C ASP A 68 12.33 12.84 8.85
N ALA A 69 11.87 13.94 9.46
CA ALA A 69 11.52 13.98 10.87
C ALA A 69 10.32 13.05 11.19
N CYS A 70 9.34 12.96 10.29
CA CYS A 70 8.20 12.05 10.43
C CYS A 70 8.66 10.60 10.50
N TYR A 71 9.50 10.18 9.56
CA TYR A 71 10.11 8.85 9.54
C TYR A 71 10.88 8.57 10.83
N ARG A 72 11.71 9.51 11.27
CA ARG A 72 12.56 9.36 12.46
C ARG A 72 11.75 9.27 13.75
N SER A 73 10.66 10.04 13.85
CA SER A 73 9.82 10.09 15.05
C SER A 73 9.11 8.76 15.37
N GLY A 74 8.79 7.97 14.34
CA GLY A 74 7.93 6.79 14.48
C GLY A 74 6.51 7.10 14.94
N ALA A 75 6.09 8.37 14.96
CA ALA A 75 4.77 8.79 15.43
C ALA A 75 3.65 8.39 14.46
N LEU A 76 3.98 8.25 13.17
CA LEU A 76 3.06 7.88 12.11
C LEU A 76 3.69 6.77 11.25
N ASP A 77 2.86 5.85 10.78
CA ASP A 77 3.28 4.83 9.82
C ASP A 77 3.74 5.46 8.50
N GLN A 78 4.60 4.74 7.76
CA GLN A 78 5.22 5.22 6.51
C GLN A 78 4.20 5.83 5.55
N GLY A 79 3.08 5.15 5.32
CA GLY A 79 2.06 5.59 4.35
C GLY A 79 1.45 6.95 4.70
N ARG A 80 1.34 7.27 6.00
CA ARG A 80 0.85 8.58 6.47
C ARG A 80 1.91 9.67 6.30
N CYS A 81 3.16 9.39 6.68
CA CYS A 81 4.26 10.33 6.45
C CYS A 81 4.41 10.66 4.95
N ASP A 82 4.34 9.65 4.08
CA ASP A 82 4.45 9.82 2.63
C ASP A 82 3.27 10.63 2.06
N ALA A 83 2.05 10.39 2.55
CA ALA A 83 0.87 11.12 2.10
C ALA A 83 0.95 12.61 2.49
N ASP A 84 1.30 12.91 3.75
CA ASP A 84 1.47 14.28 4.22
C ASP A 84 2.59 15.00 3.45
N PHE A 85 3.68 14.30 3.14
CA PHE A 85 4.77 14.83 2.31
C PHE A 85 4.31 15.24 0.91
N LEU A 86 3.49 14.43 0.23
CA LEU A 86 2.91 14.81 -1.06
C LEU A 86 2.06 16.08 -0.95
N THR A 87 1.19 16.15 0.06
CA THR A 87 0.32 17.31 0.28
C THR A 87 1.13 18.58 0.54
N ASP A 88 2.22 18.47 1.29
CA ASP A 88 3.11 19.60 1.58
C ASP A 88 3.83 20.11 0.36
N MET A 89 4.38 19.22 -0.45
CA MET A 89 5.00 19.60 -1.71
C MET A 89 3.99 20.24 -2.67
N GLN A 90 2.75 19.75 -2.73
CA GLN A 90 1.69 20.37 -3.53
C GLN A 90 1.33 21.77 -3.04
N THR A 91 1.28 21.97 -1.72
CA THR A 91 1.03 23.28 -1.11
C THR A 91 2.19 24.24 -1.39
N ALA A 92 3.43 23.77 -1.35
CA ALA A 92 4.60 24.55 -1.75
C ALA A 92 4.54 24.96 -3.22
N CYS A 93 4.08 24.07 -4.12
CA CYS A 93 3.85 24.41 -5.52
C CYS A 93 2.80 25.51 -5.70
N ASP A 94 1.71 25.48 -4.94
CA ASP A 94 0.64 26.48 -5.03
C ASP A 94 1.09 27.84 -4.51
N ALA A 95 1.91 27.86 -3.47
CA ALA A 95 2.48 29.09 -2.91
C ALA A 95 3.51 29.73 -3.85
N GLU A 96 4.45 28.95 -4.38
CA GLU A 96 5.53 29.43 -5.26
C GLU A 96 5.01 29.78 -6.66
N TYR A 97 4.10 28.96 -7.19
CA TYR A 97 3.53 29.12 -8.53
C TYR A 97 1.99 29.20 -8.47
N PRO A 98 1.41 30.36 -8.12
CA PRO A 98 -0.03 30.51 -8.08
C PRO A 98 -0.66 30.25 -9.45
N LEU A 99 -1.73 29.43 -9.48
CA LEU A 99 -2.39 29.00 -10.73
C LEU A 99 -2.82 30.16 -11.63
N SER A 100 -3.20 31.31 -11.04
CA SER A 100 -3.62 32.51 -11.78
C SER A 100 -2.50 33.21 -12.54
N LYS A 101 -1.23 32.92 -12.23
CA LYS A 101 -0.05 33.59 -12.80
C LYS A 101 0.90 32.62 -13.50
N ALA A 102 1.04 31.42 -12.96
CA ALA A 102 2.11 30.48 -13.32
C ALA A 102 1.59 29.03 -13.40
N GLY A 103 0.42 28.82 -14.02
CA GLY A 103 -0.23 27.51 -14.08
C GLY A 103 0.62 26.40 -14.68
N ALA A 104 1.44 26.68 -15.70
CA ALA A 104 2.34 25.69 -16.31
C ALA A 104 3.48 25.27 -15.36
N GLN A 105 4.06 26.23 -14.63
CA GLN A 105 5.08 25.97 -13.62
C GLN A 105 4.49 25.21 -12.44
N ASN A 106 3.27 25.57 -12.00
CA ASN A 106 2.55 24.84 -10.96
C ASN A 106 2.34 23.36 -11.35
N ALA A 107 1.85 23.11 -12.57
CA ALA A 107 1.65 21.75 -13.06
C ALA A 107 2.96 20.95 -13.09
N THR A 108 4.05 21.55 -13.57
CA THR A 108 5.38 20.92 -13.59
C THR A 108 5.88 20.63 -12.17
N CYS A 109 5.70 21.56 -11.24
CA CYS A 109 6.04 21.39 -9.84
C CYS A 109 5.26 20.22 -9.20
N ARG A 110 3.94 20.13 -9.45
CA ARG A 110 3.10 19.03 -8.94
C ARG A 110 3.51 17.65 -9.50
N VAL A 111 3.99 17.58 -10.74
CA VAL A 111 4.56 16.34 -11.31
C VAL A 111 5.85 15.96 -10.60
N ALA A 112 6.70 16.93 -10.26
CA ALA A 112 7.89 16.68 -9.44
C ALA A 112 7.49 16.16 -8.05
N ALA A 113 6.52 16.79 -7.38
CA ALA A 113 5.99 16.35 -6.08
C ALA A 113 5.49 14.89 -6.13
N ALA A 114 4.74 14.54 -7.18
CA ALA A 114 4.28 13.16 -7.38
C ALA A 114 5.43 12.17 -7.61
N THR A 115 6.52 12.61 -8.23
CA THR A 115 7.72 11.79 -8.46
C THR A 115 8.45 11.52 -7.14
N TYR A 116 8.63 12.54 -6.28
CA TYR A 116 9.16 12.38 -4.93
C TYR A 116 8.31 11.43 -4.10
N TYR A 117 6.99 11.64 -4.07
CA TYR A 117 6.06 10.74 -3.38
C TYR A 117 6.17 9.30 -3.87
N LYS A 118 6.24 9.08 -5.18
CA LYS A 118 6.39 7.73 -5.74
C LYS A 118 7.71 7.07 -5.32
N ALA A 119 8.78 7.84 -5.15
CA ALA A 119 10.07 7.33 -4.71
C ALA A 119 10.02 6.86 -3.24
N VAL A 120 9.47 7.67 -2.34
CA VAL A 120 9.34 7.29 -0.92
C VAL A 120 8.23 6.26 -0.69
N ASN A 121 7.14 6.34 -1.46
CA ASN A 121 6.05 5.37 -1.44
C ASN A 121 6.36 4.12 -2.30
N SER A 122 7.54 3.55 -2.07
CA SER A 122 8.05 2.39 -2.75
C SER A 122 8.76 1.45 -1.76
N ARG A 123 9.27 0.34 -2.27
CA ARG A 123 10.15 -0.55 -1.51
C ARG A 123 11.37 0.20 -0.97
N PHE A 124 11.89 1.19 -1.69
CA PHE A 124 13.04 1.96 -1.25
C PHE A 124 12.73 2.82 -0.03
N GLY A 125 11.61 3.53 -0.01
CA GLY A 125 11.22 4.25 1.21
C GLY A 125 10.88 3.31 2.37
N ALA A 126 10.30 2.14 2.09
CA ALA A 126 10.04 1.13 3.12
C ALA A 126 11.33 0.54 3.73
N LEU A 127 12.41 0.46 2.95
CA LEU A 127 13.76 0.12 3.42
C LEU A 127 14.34 1.23 4.29
N LEU A 128 14.09 2.50 3.95
CA LEU A 128 14.61 3.66 4.66
C LEU A 128 13.77 4.06 5.88
N TYR A 129 12.57 3.50 6.05
CA TYR A 129 11.68 3.79 7.17
C TYR A 129 12.23 3.18 8.47
N PRO A 130 12.67 4.01 9.44
CA PRO A 130 13.30 3.53 10.68
C PRO A 130 12.32 2.70 11.52
N GLY A 131 12.82 1.62 12.13
CA GLY A 131 11.96 0.73 12.95
C GLY A 131 10.88 0.00 12.15
N GLY A 132 11.06 -0.12 10.82
CA GLY A 132 10.14 -0.84 9.95
C GLY A 132 9.98 -2.31 10.36
N ARG A 133 8.74 -2.73 10.61
CA ARG A 133 8.37 -4.11 10.93
C ARG A 133 7.99 -4.87 9.67
N THR A 134 8.17 -6.19 9.66
CA THR A 134 7.73 -7.07 8.57
C THR A 134 6.66 -8.00 9.14
N GLU A 135 5.41 -7.58 9.02
CA GLU A 135 4.25 -8.23 9.65
C GLU A 135 3.04 -8.13 8.73
N GLY A 136 2.22 -9.17 8.69
CA GLY A 136 0.97 -9.19 7.93
C GLY A 136 0.13 -10.38 8.33
N GLN A 137 -1.15 -10.36 7.98
CA GLN A 137 -2.12 -11.34 8.45
C GLN A 137 -3.04 -11.83 7.33
N LEU A 138 -3.30 -13.13 7.32
CA LEU A 138 -4.39 -13.78 6.57
C LEU A 138 -5.70 -13.63 7.34
N GLY A 139 -6.76 -13.28 6.62
CA GLY A 139 -8.14 -13.46 7.06
C GLY A 139 -8.59 -14.92 6.89
N GLU A 140 -9.90 -15.13 6.80
CA GLU A 140 -10.45 -16.45 6.48
C GLU A 140 -10.01 -16.92 5.09
N ILE A 141 -9.82 -18.23 4.94
CA ILE A 141 -9.54 -18.85 3.65
C ILE A 141 -10.86 -19.26 3.02
N THR A 142 -11.09 -18.82 1.80
CA THR A 142 -12.16 -19.33 0.93
C THR A 142 -11.54 -20.19 -0.15
N GLN A 143 -12.14 -21.34 -0.45
CA GLN A 143 -11.67 -22.21 -1.51
C GLN A 143 -12.72 -22.46 -2.59
N ARG A 144 -12.25 -22.71 -3.80
CA ARG A 144 -13.05 -23.10 -4.94
C ARG A 144 -12.32 -24.17 -5.74
N VAL A 145 -13.02 -25.26 -6.07
CA VAL A 145 -12.54 -26.28 -7.01
C VAL A 145 -13.32 -26.14 -8.31
N THR A 146 -12.65 -25.87 -9.42
CA THR A 146 -13.26 -25.76 -10.74
C THR A 146 -12.90 -26.97 -11.60
N GLY A 147 -13.89 -27.57 -12.27
CA GLY A 147 -13.66 -28.73 -13.14
C GLY A 147 -14.85 -29.03 -14.03
N HIS A 148 -15.03 -28.25 -15.10
CA HIS A 148 -16.01 -28.57 -16.15
C HIS A 148 -15.28 -29.17 -17.36
N GLY A 149 -15.23 -30.50 -17.43
CA GLY A 149 -14.71 -31.24 -18.59
C GLY A 149 -13.19 -31.41 -18.67
N GLY A 150 -12.44 -31.09 -17.61
CA GLY A 150 -10.96 -31.21 -17.56
C GLY A 150 -10.43 -31.45 -16.14
N THR A 151 -9.11 -31.42 -15.99
CA THR A 151 -8.43 -31.58 -14.69
C THR A 151 -8.93 -30.53 -13.69
N PRO A 152 -9.44 -30.92 -12.52
CA PRO A 152 -10.01 -29.96 -11.57
C PRO A 152 -8.92 -29.15 -10.88
N HIS A 153 -9.13 -27.85 -10.75
CA HIS A 153 -8.19 -26.92 -10.15
C HIS A 153 -8.72 -26.30 -8.86
N LEU A 154 -7.91 -26.34 -7.80
CA LEU A 154 -8.13 -25.59 -6.58
C LEU A 154 -7.67 -24.15 -6.73
N GLU A 155 -8.47 -23.21 -6.22
CA GLU A 155 -8.10 -21.83 -5.91
C GLU A 155 -8.46 -21.55 -4.45
N ALA A 156 -7.50 -21.04 -3.69
CA ALA A 156 -7.67 -20.59 -2.32
C ALA A 156 -7.41 -19.07 -2.25
N CYS A 157 -8.31 -18.34 -1.62
CA CYS A 157 -8.22 -16.88 -1.47
C CYS A 157 -8.35 -16.46 -0.02
N SER A 158 -7.69 -15.37 0.35
CA SER A 158 -7.82 -14.74 1.66
C SER A 158 -7.75 -13.23 1.53
N GLU A 159 -8.41 -12.51 2.45
CA GLU A 159 -8.12 -11.11 2.68
C GLU A 159 -6.75 -11.01 3.37
N VAL A 160 -5.83 -10.25 2.79
CA VAL A 160 -4.50 -10.02 3.34
C VAL A 160 -4.43 -8.61 3.87
N THR A 161 -4.10 -8.46 5.16
CA THR A 161 -3.94 -7.17 5.82
C THR A 161 -2.47 -6.89 6.09
N ASN A 162 -2.02 -5.69 5.75
CA ASN A 162 -0.71 -5.20 6.17
C ASN A 162 -0.78 -4.66 7.61
N THR A 163 -0.27 -5.42 8.57
CA THR A 163 -0.25 -5.03 9.98
C THR A 163 1.07 -4.35 10.38
N ALA A 164 2.02 -4.24 9.45
CA ALA A 164 3.26 -3.50 9.66
C ALA A 164 3.02 -1.99 9.61
N ASN A 165 4.00 -1.24 10.12
CA ASN A 165 4.09 0.23 10.07
C ASN A 165 4.69 0.77 8.76
N ARG A 166 4.99 -0.10 7.80
CA ARG A 166 5.57 0.27 6.50
C ARG A 166 4.88 -0.45 5.34
N LYS A 167 5.02 0.10 4.15
CA LYS A 167 4.51 -0.49 2.92
C LYS A 167 5.27 -1.78 2.62
N LEU A 168 4.54 -2.86 2.39
CA LEU A 168 5.10 -4.17 2.07
C LEU A 168 4.40 -4.77 0.85
N ARG A 169 5.14 -5.60 0.11
CA ARG A 169 4.57 -6.40 -0.97
C ARG A 169 4.33 -7.81 -0.48
N TYR A 170 3.07 -8.24 -0.59
CA TYR A 170 2.59 -9.53 -0.14
C TYR A 170 2.36 -10.51 -1.28
N TYR A 171 2.59 -11.77 -0.96
CA TYR A 171 2.44 -12.92 -1.83
C TYR A 171 1.67 -14.00 -1.10
N LEU A 172 0.65 -14.56 -1.76
CA LEU A 172 -0.04 -15.74 -1.28
C LEU A 172 0.54 -16.97 -1.97
N THR A 173 0.94 -17.97 -1.20
CA THR A 173 1.62 -19.16 -1.72
C THR A 173 0.89 -20.43 -1.31
N LEU A 174 0.93 -21.43 -2.19
CA LEU A 174 0.22 -22.70 -2.03
C LEU A 174 1.21 -23.87 -2.02
N HIS A 175 1.13 -24.71 -0.98
CA HIS A 175 1.95 -25.90 -0.79
C HIS A 175 1.07 -27.14 -0.63
N ASP A 176 1.59 -28.30 -1.03
CA ASP A 176 0.91 -29.58 -0.78
C ASP A 176 1.15 -30.08 0.65
N ALA A 177 0.48 -31.18 1.02
CA ALA A 177 0.64 -31.82 2.33
C ALA A 177 2.08 -32.26 2.66
N LYS A 178 2.98 -32.37 1.67
CA LYS A 178 4.40 -32.68 1.88
C LYS A 178 5.26 -31.43 1.99
N GLY A 179 4.64 -30.24 1.99
CA GLY A 179 5.32 -28.96 1.98
C GLY A 179 5.94 -28.61 0.63
N GLN A 180 5.68 -29.39 -0.44
CA GLN A 180 6.22 -29.05 -1.75
C GLN A 180 5.40 -27.91 -2.36
N TRP A 181 6.10 -27.00 -3.03
CA TRP A 181 5.49 -25.87 -3.72
C TRP A 181 4.58 -26.36 -4.84
N ILE A 182 3.31 -25.94 -4.82
CA ILE A 182 2.33 -26.26 -5.86
C ILE A 182 2.32 -25.18 -6.95
N ALA A 183 2.34 -23.91 -6.54
CA ALA A 183 2.37 -22.76 -7.43
C ALA A 183 3.71 -22.03 -7.28
N THR A 184 4.58 -22.15 -8.28
CA THR A 184 5.89 -21.50 -8.37
C THR A 184 5.79 -20.11 -9.02
N ALA A 185 6.16 -19.06 -8.27
CA ALA A 185 6.55 -17.72 -8.73
C ALA A 185 5.42 -16.80 -9.31
N PRO A 186 5.62 -15.46 -9.35
CA PRO A 186 4.62 -14.43 -8.99
C PRO A 186 3.62 -14.06 -10.09
N ALA A 187 3.13 -15.03 -10.87
CA ALA A 187 2.05 -14.78 -11.82
C ALA A 187 0.66 -14.75 -11.13
N LEU A 188 0.57 -15.20 -9.88
CA LEU A 188 -0.60 -15.03 -9.02
C LEU A 188 -0.43 -13.70 -8.24
N LYS A 189 -1.44 -12.84 -8.36
CA LYS A 189 -1.43 -11.40 -8.02
C LYS A 189 -0.77 -11.14 -6.65
N SER A 190 0.45 -10.59 -6.64
CA SER A 190 1.00 -9.93 -5.44
C SER A 190 0.30 -8.58 -5.24
N ALA A 191 0.25 -8.08 -4.01
CA ALA A 191 -0.21 -6.71 -3.74
C ALA A 191 0.81 -5.95 -2.90
N ALA A 192 1.09 -4.70 -3.29
CA ALA A 192 1.79 -3.76 -2.43
C ALA A 192 0.74 -3.00 -1.63
N LEU A 193 0.79 -3.11 -0.30
CA LEU A 193 -0.22 -2.59 0.62
C LEU A 193 0.41 -1.56 1.55
N GLN A 194 -0.26 -0.43 1.77
CA GLN A 194 0.06 0.49 2.86
C GLN A 194 -0.25 -0.13 4.22
N PRO A 195 0.36 0.39 5.30
CA PRO A 195 -0.05 0.08 6.67
C PRO A 195 -1.57 0.16 6.85
N GLY A 196 -2.18 -0.90 7.38
CA GLY A 196 -3.63 -1.01 7.60
C GLY A 196 -4.46 -1.38 6.37
N GLU A 197 -3.91 -1.35 5.15
CA GLU A 197 -4.65 -1.76 3.95
C GLU A 197 -4.91 -3.26 3.93
N THR A 198 -6.07 -3.64 3.40
CA THR A 198 -6.50 -5.02 3.22
C THR A 198 -6.84 -5.29 1.76
N ARG A 199 -6.42 -6.45 1.24
CA ARG A 199 -6.71 -6.87 -0.14
C ARG A 199 -6.85 -8.37 -0.26
N ARG A 200 -7.87 -8.81 -0.99
CA ARG A 200 -8.01 -10.20 -1.41
C ARG A 200 -6.87 -10.66 -2.32
N LEU A 201 -6.12 -11.66 -1.88
CA LEU A 201 -5.17 -12.41 -2.69
C LEU A 201 -5.66 -13.84 -2.89
N CYS A 202 -5.26 -14.46 -4.01
CA CYS A 202 -5.62 -15.83 -4.34
C CYS A 202 -4.40 -16.59 -4.87
N ALA A 203 -4.30 -17.86 -4.51
CA ALA A 203 -3.33 -18.79 -5.03
C ALA A 203 -4.04 -20.07 -5.49
N GLY A 204 -3.55 -20.72 -6.54
CA GLY A 204 -4.25 -21.86 -7.08
C GLY A 204 -3.42 -22.69 -8.03
N THR A 205 -4.02 -23.78 -8.47
CA THR A 205 -3.38 -24.80 -9.32
C THR A 205 -3.64 -24.62 -10.80
N ALA A 206 -4.41 -23.60 -11.20
CA ALA A 206 -4.78 -23.37 -12.60
C ALA A 206 -3.57 -23.17 -13.54
N LEU A 207 -2.43 -22.70 -12.99
CA LEU A 207 -1.19 -22.49 -13.73
C LEU A 207 -0.15 -23.60 -13.50
N SER A 208 -0.48 -24.65 -12.74
CA SER A 208 0.44 -25.76 -12.46
C SER A 208 0.29 -26.85 -13.51
N PHE A 209 1.40 -27.25 -14.13
CA PHE A 209 1.43 -28.35 -15.09
C PHE A 209 1.36 -29.74 -14.44
N PHE A 210 1.71 -29.83 -13.16
CA PHE A 210 1.86 -31.12 -12.45
C PHE A 210 0.90 -31.28 -11.28
N ARG A 211 0.30 -30.19 -10.80
CA ARG A 211 -0.58 -30.20 -9.63
C ARG A 211 -2.00 -29.77 -9.99
N SER A 212 -2.95 -30.47 -9.40
CA SER A 212 -4.39 -30.25 -9.53
C SER A 212 -5.07 -30.56 -8.20
N ALA A 213 -6.36 -30.24 -8.08
CA ALA A 213 -7.15 -30.61 -6.90
C ALA A 213 -7.20 -32.14 -6.69
N GLN A 214 -7.01 -32.94 -7.75
CA GLN A 214 -7.01 -34.40 -7.65
C GLN A 214 -5.71 -35.00 -7.10
N ASN A 215 -4.56 -34.35 -7.29
CA ASN A 215 -3.24 -34.97 -7.02
C ASN A 215 -2.37 -34.22 -6.01
N MET A 216 -2.89 -33.15 -5.40
CA MET A 216 -2.22 -32.42 -4.31
C MET A 216 -2.33 -33.11 -2.94
N GLY A 217 -3.18 -34.14 -2.85
CA GLY A 217 -3.44 -34.84 -1.60
C GLY A 217 -4.63 -34.28 -0.80
N PRO A 218 -4.88 -34.83 0.40
CA PRO A 218 -6.06 -34.50 1.21
C PRO A 218 -6.00 -33.12 1.87
N ALA A 219 -4.81 -32.51 1.92
CA ALA A 219 -4.58 -31.22 2.55
C ALA A 219 -3.59 -30.39 1.74
N TYR A 220 -3.68 -29.08 1.94
CA TYR A 220 -2.78 -28.08 1.37
C TYR A 220 -2.52 -27.00 2.41
N ALA A 221 -1.50 -26.18 2.16
CA ALA A 221 -1.21 -25.03 3.00
C ALA A 221 -1.17 -23.75 2.20
N VAL A 222 -1.69 -22.69 2.81
CA VAL A 222 -1.62 -21.33 2.32
C VAL A 222 -0.67 -20.56 3.22
N THR A 223 0.42 -20.06 2.65
CA THR A 223 1.39 -19.24 3.40
C THR A 223 1.39 -17.83 2.86
N LEU A 224 1.21 -16.85 3.75
CA LEU A 224 1.44 -15.44 3.45
C LEU A 224 2.92 -15.14 3.55
N LYS A 225 3.46 -14.53 2.50
CA LYS A 225 4.84 -14.08 2.48
C LYS A 225 4.94 -12.61 2.12
N ALA A 226 6.01 -11.96 2.59
CA ALA A 226 6.36 -10.60 2.19
C ALA A 226 7.78 -10.50 1.63
N ASP A 227 7.98 -9.59 0.68
CA ASP A 227 9.31 -9.09 0.30
C ASP A 227 9.77 -8.13 1.38
N ASP A 228 10.69 -8.58 2.25
CA ASP A 228 11.24 -7.76 3.32
C ASP A 228 12.21 -6.72 2.73
N PRO A 229 11.93 -5.42 2.87
CA PRO A 229 12.80 -4.37 2.36
C PRO A 229 14.23 -4.44 2.90
N ALA A 230 14.44 -5.01 4.10
CA ALA A 230 15.73 -5.08 4.79
C ALA A 230 16.77 -5.97 4.08
N SER A 231 16.35 -6.90 3.21
CA SER A 231 17.28 -7.64 2.36
C SER A 231 17.41 -6.99 0.98
N ILE A 232 18.59 -7.10 0.35
CA ILE A 232 18.88 -6.50 -0.96
C ILE A 232 18.39 -7.41 -2.11
N ASN A 233 17.75 -8.54 -1.82
CA ASN A 233 17.36 -9.54 -2.81
C ASN A 233 15.85 -9.46 -3.15
N PRO A 234 15.44 -8.75 -4.22
CA PRO A 234 14.04 -8.54 -4.57
C PRO A 234 13.31 -9.81 -5.07
N PHE A 235 13.99 -10.95 -5.19
CA PHE A 235 13.41 -12.19 -5.74
C PHE A 235 13.64 -13.45 -4.88
N GLY A 236 14.49 -13.42 -3.85
CA GLY A 236 14.89 -14.65 -3.13
C GLY A 236 14.49 -14.78 -1.67
N ASP A 237 14.15 -13.68 -0.98
CA ASP A 237 14.13 -13.67 0.49
C ASP A 237 12.72 -13.41 1.04
N LEU A 238 11.71 -14.06 0.47
CA LEU A 238 10.33 -13.94 0.95
C LEU A 238 10.21 -14.52 2.36
N VAL A 239 9.91 -13.65 3.33
CA VAL A 239 9.69 -14.06 4.73
C VAL A 239 8.28 -14.60 4.88
N SER A 240 8.14 -15.78 5.49
CA SER A 240 6.82 -16.32 5.86
C SER A 240 6.29 -15.58 7.08
N LEU A 241 5.07 -15.04 6.97
CA LEU A 241 4.46 -14.21 8.02
C LEU A 241 3.29 -14.91 8.72
N ASP A 242 2.55 -15.71 7.96
CA ASP A 242 1.34 -16.35 8.44
C ASP A 242 1.05 -17.60 7.61
N ARG A 243 0.36 -18.58 8.22
CA ARG A 243 0.09 -19.86 7.59
C ARG A 243 -1.24 -20.46 8.02
N MET A 244 -1.97 -20.98 7.03
CA MET A 244 -3.18 -21.76 7.21
C MET A 244 -2.98 -23.15 6.59
N ASP A 245 -3.24 -24.19 7.36
CA ASP A 245 -3.34 -25.56 6.85
C ASP A 245 -4.82 -25.89 6.60
N CYS A 246 -5.14 -26.36 5.40
CA CYS A 246 -6.50 -26.54 4.92
C CYS A 246 -6.73 -27.96 4.39
N GLU A 247 -7.92 -28.48 4.63
CA GLU A 247 -8.39 -29.74 4.05
C GLU A 247 -8.96 -29.51 2.65
N THR A 248 -8.50 -30.26 1.65
CA THR A 248 -8.95 -30.12 0.27
C THR A 248 -10.44 -30.43 0.11
N ALA A 249 -10.94 -31.45 0.82
CA ALA A 249 -12.30 -31.94 0.68
C ALA A 249 -13.35 -31.05 1.35
N SER A 250 -13.10 -30.63 2.60
CA SER A 250 -14.04 -29.82 3.38
C SER A 250 -13.83 -28.31 3.18
N GLY A 251 -12.61 -27.90 2.83
CA GLY A 251 -12.19 -26.49 2.85
C GLY A 251 -12.00 -25.92 4.24
N ALA A 252 -12.08 -26.75 5.29
CA ALA A 252 -11.79 -26.32 6.65
C ALA A 252 -10.31 -25.98 6.77
N CYS A 253 -10.00 -24.84 7.38
CA CYS A 253 -8.64 -24.35 7.56
C CYS A 253 -8.38 -24.02 9.02
N GLN A 254 -7.15 -24.28 9.47
CA GLN A 254 -6.65 -23.93 10.79
C GLN A 254 -5.38 -23.10 10.66
N ARG A 255 -5.28 -22.06 11.48
CA ARG A 255 -4.06 -21.26 11.58
C ARG A 255 -3.00 -22.06 12.30
N VAL A 256 -1.79 -22.07 11.74
CA VAL A 256 -0.62 -22.72 12.32
C VAL A 256 0.55 -21.75 12.35
N ALA A 257 1.61 -22.09 13.07
CA ALA A 257 2.83 -21.29 13.03
C ALA A 257 3.41 -21.27 11.58
N PRO A 258 3.90 -20.11 11.12
CA PRO A 258 4.44 -19.95 9.76
C PRO A 258 5.76 -20.68 9.51
#